data_AF-A0A929Q0X8-F1
#
_entry.id   AF-A0A929Q0X8-F1
#
_cell.length_a   1.000
_cell.length_b   1.000
_cell.length_c   1.000
_cell.angle_alpha   90.00
_cell.angle_beta   90.00
_cell.angle_gamma   90.00
#
_symmetry.space_group_name_H-M   'P 1'
#
loop_
_entity.id
_entity.type
_entity.pdbx_description
1 polymer ?
#
loop_
_entity_poly.entity_id
_entity_poly.type
_entity_poly.pdbx_seq_one_letter_code
_entity_poly.pdbx_strand_id
1 'polypeptide(L)'
;MGIIKWSLGAAGSAYADQPKEIVTCEGLSNEILAVPATQKGRNGQANTVLTDGSVFNVGINQAALLIENGKVHDFVIADSEKNTGQYIYDTNAEPSLLTGGLRNWDNVWKMVKDRFSFGGLSPNTMNLVYINLKEITGNPVGVGKIPFVDNYLNTRLLLGLHGYYTFRISNPAVFYENLLMDPTRKYRKNEITEQLRVEMMPKISAALAKIAPLCVNGYQDIYAHDEELAKALNESLGKEWLDSRGIELVKVALNPELSPADAKRVMELENAKTLSNTDMAVGSMINAQNQAMQNAANNAHGAVNGFMGMNMAAGGMNAGDLLKAKMASQPAPAQNQGQKAQSWPCPVCGQVNTGKFCPNDGTPKPAGPKFCPECGRQVEANAKFCPECGHKL
;
A
#
# COMPACT_ATOMS: atom_id res chain seq x y z
N MET A 1 38.56 8.25 26.30
CA MET A 1 38.46 7.17 25.29
C MET A 1 37.36 7.56 24.32
N GLY A 2 37.68 7.78 23.05
CA GLY A 2 36.74 8.29 22.05
C GLY A 2 37.20 8.00 20.63
N ILE A 3 36.31 8.26 19.66
CA ILE A 3 36.54 8.00 18.23
C ILE A 3 36.85 9.30 17.49
N ILE A 4 38.02 9.40 16.88
CA ILE A 4 38.40 10.58 16.08
C ILE A 4 38.25 10.26 14.60
N LYS A 5 37.60 11.15 13.83
CA LYS A 5 37.59 11.04 12.36
C LYS A 5 38.99 11.22 11.80
N TRP A 6 39.50 10.19 11.13
CA TRP A 6 40.83 10.21 10.53
C TRP A 6 40.74 10.75 9.10
N SER A 7 41.27 11.95 8.90
CA SER A 7 41.58 12.47 7.56
C SER A 7 43.09 12.60 7.44
N LEU A 8 43.63 12.28 6.25
CA LEU A 8 45.06 12.35 5.93
C LEU A 8 45.72 13.71 6.21
N GLY A 9 44.96 14.77 6.54
CA GLY A 9 45.46 16.08 6.95
C GLY A 9 45.26 16.46 8.43
N ALA A 10 44.52 15.69 9.23
CA ALA A 10 44.18 16.06 10.63
C ALA A 10 44.91 15.22 11.70
N ALA A 11 45.57 14.13 11.32
CA ALA A 11 46.44 13.40 12.24
C ALA A 11 47.75 14.17 12.41
N GLY A 12 47.81 15.01 13.45
CA GLY A 12 49.07 15.56 13.93
C GLY A 12 50.09 14.44 14.20
N SER A 13 51.36 14.82 14.31
CA SER A 13 52.54 13.95 14.48
C SER A 13 52.44 12.84 15.55
N ALA A 14 51.41 12.85 16.39
CA ALA A 14 51.15 11.84 17.43
C ALA A 14 50.70 10.46 16.92
N TYR A 15 50.06 10.36 15.73
CA TYR A 15 49.55 9.06 15.20
C TYR A 15 50.32 8.56 13.97
N ALA A 16 51.42 9.20 13.60
CA ALA A 16 52.25 8.80 12.46
C ALA A 16 53.05 7.52 12.74
N ASP A 17 53.48 7.32 14.00
CA ASP A 17 54.43 6.28 14.41
C ASP A 17 53.80 5.05 15.07
N GLN A 18 52.47 5.01 15.28
CA GLN A 18 51.81 3.84 15.87
C GLN A 18 51.57 2.74 14.82
N PRO A 19 51.80 1.44 15.15
CA PRO A 19 51.45 0.34 14.26
C PRO A 19 49.93 0.33 14.05
N LYS A 20 49.50 0.67 12.83
CA LYS A 20 48.09 0.83 12.49
C LYS A 20 47.42 -0.54 12.36
N GLU A 21 46.73 -0.96 13.41
CA GLU A 21 45.90 -2.15 13.38
C GLU A 21 44.59 -1.82 12.66
N ILE A 22 44.41 -2.36 11.44
CA ILE A 22 43.20 -2.14 10.64
C ILE A 22 42.15 -3.14 11.08
N VAL A 23 41.07 -2.64 11.66
CA VAL A 23 39.91 -3.45 12.04
C VAL A 23 38.96 -3.55 10.86
N THR A 24 38.51 -4.76 10.54
CA THR A 24 37.64 -5.03 9.40
C THR A 24 36.26 -5.51 9.82
N CYS A 25 35.25 -5.18 9.02
CA CYS A 25 33.91 -5.72 9.14
C CYS A 25 33.70 -6.77 8.03
N GLU A 26 33.21 -7.96 8.38
CA GLU A 26 32.62 -8.84 7.37
C GLU A 26 31.37 -8.16 6.80
N GLY A 27 31.19 -8.20 5.48
CA GLY A 27 30.17 -7.41 4.78
C GLY A 27 28.76 -7.53 5.38
N LEU A 28 28.11 -6.38 5.60
CA LEU A 28 26.74 -6.29 6.09
C LEU A 28 25.75 -6.51 4.93
N SER A 29 25.36 -7.78 4.76
CA SER A 29 24.33 -8.22 3.81
C SER A 29 22.92 -7.99 4.38
N ASN A 30 21.89 -8.21 3.57
CA ASN A 30 20.48 -8.08 3.98
C ASN A 30 20.10 -9.01 5.16
N GLU A 31 20.82 -10.12 5.35
CA GLU A 31 20.55 -11.10 6.40
C GLU A 31 21.25 -10.79 7.74
N ILE A 32 22.14 -9.79 7.74
CA ILE A 32 23.01 -9.48 8.87
C ILE A 32 22.70 -8.05 9.34
N LEU A 33 22.28 -7.95 10.60
CA LEU A 33 21.89 -6.69 11.23
C LEU A 33 23.04 -6.09 12.05
N ALA A 34 23.84 -6.95 12.71
CA ALA A 34 25.02 -6.51 13.45
C ALA A 34 26.16 -7.54 13.38
N VAL A 35 27.40 -7.06 13.35
CA VAL A 35 28.62 -7.88 13.27
C VAL A 35 29.68 -7.32 14.22
N PRO A 36 30.31 -8.15 15.05
CA PRO A 36 31.50 -7.76 15.80
C PRO A 36 32.63 -7.46 14.82
N ALA A 37 33.36 -6.38 15.08
CA ALA A 37 34.54 -6.07 14.33
C ALA A 37 35.60 -7.16 14.56
N THR A 38 36.27 -7.58 13.50
CA THR A 38 37.34 -8.58 13.61
C THR A 38 38.67 -7.94 13.25
N GLN A 39 39.63 -8.15 14.14
CA GLN A 39 41.01 -7.81 13.91
C GLN A 39 41.76 -9.04 13.41
N LYS A 40 42.48 -8.92 12.28
CA LYS A 40 43.50 -9.93 11.95
C LYS A 40 44.72 -9.67 12.82
N GLY A 41 44.86 -10.42 13.91
CA GLY A 41 46.06 -10.37 14.73
C GLY A 41 47.30 -10.81 13.94
N ARG A 42 48.49 -10.40 14.40
CA ARG A 42 49.81 -10.76 13.84
C ARG A 42 50.02 -12.29 13.63
N ASN A 43 49.26 -13.10 14.37
CA ASN A 43 49.29 -14.57 14.34
C ASN A 43 48.03 -15.24 13.74
N GLY A 44 47.16 -14.48 13.06
CA GLY A 44 45.96 -15.03 12.41
C GLY A 44 44.77 -15.36 13.33
N GLN A 45 44.87 -15.12 14.64
CA GLN A 45 43.73 -15.18 15.56
C GLN A 45 42.88 -13.91 15.44
N ALA A 46 41.56 -14.10 15.34
CA ALA A 46 40.59 -13.01 15.35
C ALA A 46 40.42 -12.48 16.78
N ASN A 47 40.79 -11.23 17.01
CA ASN A 47 40.52 -10.53 18.26
C ASN A 47 39.39 -9.51 18.03
N THR A 48 38.51 -9.36 19.01
CA THR A 48 37.38 -8.40 18.96
C THR A 48 37.61 -7.17 19.83
N VAL A 49 38.66 -7.18 20.65
CA VAL A 49 39.02 -6.08 21.55
C VAL A 49 39.84 -5.02 20.81
N LEU A 50 39.40 -3.76 20.90
CA LEU A 50 40.08 -2.59 20.36
C LEU A 50 41.25 -2.16 21.23
N THR A 51 42.38 -1.87 20.59
CA THR A 51 43.59 -1.30 21.20
C THR A 51 43.74 0.17 20.80
N ASP A 52 44.40 0.96 21.65
CA ASP A 52 44.70 2.37 21.36
C ASP A 52 45.43 2.53 20.02
N GLY A 53 44.97 3.47 19.18
CA GLY A 53 45.50 3.68 17.83
C GLY A 53 44.91 2.78 16.74
N SER A 54 43.97 1.87 17.08
CA SER A 54 43.25 1.05 16.10
C SER A 54 42.51 1.92 15.09
N VAL A 55 42.68 1.61 13.80
CA VAL A 55 42.01 2.31 12.69
C VAL A 55 40.89 1.42 12.18
N PHE A 56 39.72 2.01 11.95
CA PHE A 56 38.58 1.29 11.39
C PHE A 56 37.81 2.13 10.37
N ASN A 57 37.14 1.44 9.44
CA ASN A 57 36.44 2.10 8.34
C ASN A 57 34.93 1.97 8.56
N VAL A 58 34.21 3.09 8.41
CA VAL A 58 32.75 3.11 8.43
C VAL A 58 32.25 3.52 7.06
N GLY A 59 31.58 2.59 6.38
CA GLY A 59 30.97 2.81 5.07
C GLY A 59 29.58 3.44 5.16
N ILE A 60 29.04 3.88 4.02
CA ILE A 60 27.70 4.46 3.97
C ILE A 60 26.64 3.46 4.43
N ASN A 61 25.64 3.94 5.18
CA ASN A 61 24.60 3.14 5.81
C ASN A 61 25.15 2.09 6.79
N GLN A 62 26.25 2.41 7.47
CA GLN A 62 26.79 1.62 8.57
C GLN A 62 26.91 2.50 9.81
N ALA A 63 26.65 1.92 10.98
CA ALA A 63 27.03 2.49 12.25
C ALA A 63 28.14 1.64 12.86
N ALA A 64 29.06 2.29 13.57
CA ALA A 64 30.08 1.64 14.37
C ALA A 64 29.89 2.06 15.82
N LEU A 65 29.64 1.11 16.71
CA LEU A 65 29.46 1.33 18.14
C LEU A 65 30.68 0.84 18.89
N LEU A 66 31.27 1.72 19.70
CA LEU A 66 32.25 1.35 20.70
C LEU A 66 31.51 0.92 21.97
N ILE A 67 31.75 -0.31 22.39
CA ILE A 67 31.09 -0.93 23.53
C ILE A 67 32.12 -1.11 24.66
N GLU A 68 31.77 -0.58 25.83
CA GLU A 68 32.50 -0.75 27.08
C GLU A 68 31.59 -1.47 28.09
N ASN A 69 32.04 -2.60 28.63
CA ASN A 69 31.29 -3.38 29.65
C ASN A 69 29.84 -3.69 29.24
N GLY A 70 29.61 -3.99 27.96
CA GLY A 70 28.29 -4.31 27.41
C GLY A 70 27.38 -3.10 27.18
N LYS A 71 27.86 -1.87 27.36
CA LYS A 71 27.12 -0.62 27.09
C LYS A 71 27.79 0.20 26.00
N VAL A 72 27.01 1.01 25.29
CA VAL A 72 27.53 1.91 24.25
C VAL A 72 28.29 3.07 24.91
N HIS A 73 29.57 3.20 24.58
CA HIS A 73 30.47 4.26 25.08
C HIS A 73 30.61 5.43 24.10
N ASP A 74 30.86 5.13 22.84
CA ASP A 74 30.95 6.11 21.75
C ASP A 74 30.43 5.47 20.46
N PHE A 75 30.08 6.27 19.45
CA PHE A 75 29.59 5.74 18.20
C PHE A 75 29.79 6.68 17.01
N VAL A 76 29.81 6.09 15.82
CA VAL A 76 29.81 6.78 14.53
C VAL A 76 28.63 6.29 13.72
N ILE A 77 27.87 7.23 13.16
CA ILE A 77 26.76 6.95 12.23
C ILE A 77 27.12 7.54 10.87
N ALA A 78 27.42 6.65 9.92
CA ALA A 78 27.79 7.04 8.56
C ALA A 78 26.55 7.01 7.64
N ASP A 79 25.62 7.93 7.87
CA ASP A 79 24.42 8.12 7.06
C ASP A 79 24.65 9.00 5.81
N SER A 80 25.75 9.76 5.80
CA SER A 80 26.09 10.75 4.80
C SER A 80 27.59 10.69 4.47
N GLU A 81 27.98 11.14 3.28
CA GLU A 81 29.39 11.15 2.84
C GLU A 81 30.32 11.95 3.77
N LYS A 82 29.75 12.87 4.56
CA LYS A 82 30.51 13.64 5.55
C LYS A 82 30.93 12.80 6.76
N ASN A 83 30.21 11.73 7.07
CA ASN A 83 30.46 10.87 8.21
C ASN A 83 30.88 9.46 7.79
N THR A 84 31.15 9.25 6.50
CA THR A 84 31.86 8.07 6.02
C THR A 84 33.36 8.32 6.08
N GLY A 85 34.12 7.24 6.21
CA GLY A 85 35.58 7.28 6.14
C GLY A 85 36.26 6.46 7.20
N GLN A 86 37.51 6.82 7.45
CA GLN A 86 38.35 6.18 8.45
C GLN A 86 38.24 6.90 9.79
N TYR A 87 38.34 6.11 10.85
CA TYR A 87 38.25 6.54 12.23
C TYR A 87 39.36 5.87 13.04
N ILE A 88 39.87 6.59 14.03
CA ILE A 88 40.89 6.10 14.97
C ILE A 88 40.26 6.06 16.36
N TYR A 89 40.51 4.96 17.06
CA TYR A 89 40.22 4.87 18.48
C TYR A 89 41.39 5.44 19.29
N ASP A 90 41.10 6.42 20.15
CA ASP A 90 42.07 7.05 21.04
C ASP A 90 41.57 7.06 22.48
N THR A 91 42.41 6.54 23.38
CA THR A 91 42.12 6.41 24.80
C THR A 91 42.08 7.78 25.50
N ASN A 92 42.83 8.76 25.02
CA ASN A 92 42.93 10.11 25.59
C ASN A 92 41.89 11.09 25.04
N ALA A 93 41.23 10.74 23.93
CA ALA A 93 40.20 11.57 23.32
C ALA A 93 38.89 11.54 24.13
N GLU A 94 38.19 12.67 24.15
CA GLU A 94 36.81 12.72 24.63
C GLU A 94 35.88 12.00 23.63
N PRO A 95 34.79 11.36 24.13
CA PRO A 95 33.77 10.74 23.28
C PRO A 95 33.26 11.76 22.27
N SER A 96 33.40 11.44 20.98
CA SER A 96 33.24 12.46 19.94
C SER A 96 31.80 12.59 19.42
N LEU A 97 30.89 11.71 19.85
CA LEU A 97 29.43 11.74 19.57
C LEU A 97 29.10 12.22 18.14
N LEU A 98 29.78 11.62 17.15
CA LEU A 98 29.69 12.00 15.76
C LEU A 98 28.34 11.53 15.18
N THR A 99 27.34 12.39 15.33
CA THR A 99 25.97 12.18 14.87
C THR A 99 25.76 12.77 13.47
N GLY A 100 25.25 11.96 12.56
CA GLY A 100 24.81 12.39 11.22
C GLY A 100 23.46 13.07 11.23
N GLY A 101 23.29 14.05 10.33
CA GLY A 101 22.18 15.00 10.32
C GLY A 101 20.82 14.42 9.88
N LEU A 102 19.76 15.08 10.38
CA LEU A 102 18.34 14.96 9.99
C LEU A 102 17.59 13.67 10.35
N ARG A 103 17.90 13.04 11.48
CA ARG A 103 16.94 12.12 12.14
C ARG A 103 16.78 12.57 13.58
N ASN A 104 15.59 12.49 14.16
CA ASN A 104 15.32 12.97 15.52
C ASN A 104 16.07 12.11 16.55
N TRP A 105 17.34 12.45 16.78
CA TRP A 105 18.28 11.75 17.65
C TRP A 105 18.20 12.23 19.11
N ASP A 106 17.27 13.12 19.44
CA ASP A 106 17.12 13.69 20.79
C ASP A 106 16.94 12.62 21.89
N ASN A 107 16.31 11.49 21.55
CA ASN A 107 16.15 10.37 22.47
C ASN A 107 17.48 9.62 22.72
N VAL A 108 18.33 9.47 21.71
CA VAL A 108 19.71 8.95 21.86
C VAL A 108 20.53 9.90 22.72
N TRP A 109 20.42 11.20 22.47
CA TRP A 109 21.10 12.23 23.24
C TRP A 109 20.72 12.21 24.73
N LYS A 110 19.44 11.96 25.07
CA LYS A 110 19.02 11.81 26.47
C LYS A 110 19.63 10.56 27.12
N MET A 111 19.57 9.40 26.45
CA MET A 111 20.12 8.15 27.00
C MET A 111 21.64 8.19 27.18
N VAL A 112 22.35 8.83 26.26
CA VAL A 112 23.81 9.01 26.33
C VAL A 112 24.17 10.01 27.43
N LYS A 113 23.45 11.13 27.53
CA LYS A 113 23.69 12.18 28.52
C LYS A 113 23.45 11.73 29.96
N ASP A 114 22.41 10.94 30.22
CA ASP A 114 22.12 10.44 31.57
C ASP A 114 23.21 9.47 32.11
N ARG A 115 24.05 8.94 31.21
CA ARG A 115 25.05 7.89 31.52
C ARG A 115 26.48 8.39 31.69
N PHE A 116 26.79 9.61 31.24
CA PHE A 116 28.08 10.27 31.51
C PHE A 116 28.25 10.73 32.98
N SER A 117 27.28 10.44 33.84
CA SER A 117 27.23 10.87 35.25
C SER A 117 28.03 10.01 36.24
N PHE A 118 28.66 8.90 35.84
CA PHE A 118 29.29 7.97 36.80
C PHE A 118 30.75 7.66 36.48
N GLY A 119 31.63 8.33 37.25
CA GLY A 119 32.74 7.75 38.00
C GLY A 119 33.68 6.76 37.31
N GLY A 120 34.92 7.20 37.10
CA GLY A 120 35.99 6.41 36.50
C GLY A 120 36.21 5.03 37.11
N LEU A 121 36.45 4.06 36.22
CA LEU A 121 36.96 2.72 36.53
C LEU A 121 37.98 2.29 35.47
N SER A 122 38.91 1.43 35.93
CA SER A 122 39.98 0.60 35.29
C SER A 122 40.01 0.45 33.75
N PRO A 123 41.16 0.06 33.13
CA PRO A 123 41.25 -0.13 31.68
C PRO A 123 40.36 -1.30 31.24
N ASN A 124 39.16 -0.98 30.75
CA ASN A 124 38.16 -1.93 30.36
C ASN A 124 38.35 -2.37 28.91
N THR A 125 37.83 -3.56 28.58
CA THR A 125 37.89 -4.09 27.21
C THR A 125 36.89 -3.34 26.32
N MET A 126 37.42 -2.67 25.31
CA MET A 126 36.62 -2.00 24.29
C MET A 126 36.34 -2.97 23.16
N ASN A 127 35.09 -3.09 22.74
CA ASN A 127 34.72 -3.84 21.54
C ASN A 127 34.10 -2.90 20.52
N LEU A 128 34.30 -3.19 19.23
CA LEU A 128 33.66 -2.45 18.14
C LEU A 128 32.61 -3.34 17.49
N VAL A 129 31.39 -2.81 17.35
CA VAL A 129 30.27 -3.52 16.70
C VAL A 129 29.77 -2.68 15.54
N TYR A 130 29.67 -3.29 14.37
CA TYR A 130 29.07 -2.68 13.20
C TYR A 130 27.58 -3.01 13.11
N ILE A 131 26.76 -2.00 12.86
CA ILE A 131 25.31 -2.13 12.69
C ILE A 131 24.93 -1.71 11.28
N ASN A 132 24.03 -2.49 10.68
CA ASN A 132 23.51 -2.27 9.34
C ASN A 132 22.38 -1.24 9.37
N LEU A 133 22.59 -0.07 8.77
CA LEU A 133 21.56 0.98 8.65
C LEU A 133 20.83 0.94 7.30
N LYS A 134 21.15 -0.02 6.42
CA LYS A 134 20.45 -0.21 5.16
C LYS A 134 19.00 -0.63 5.40
N GLU A 135 18.17 -0.40 4.40
CA GLU A 135 16.82 -0.94 4.36
C GLU A 135 16.87 -2.46 4.21
N ILE A 136 16.32 -3.16 5.21
CA ILE A 136 16.25 -4.61 5.28
C ILE A 136 14.96 -5.07 4.59
N THR A 137 15.12 -5.84 3.52
CA THR A 137 14.04 -6.20 2.61
C THR A 137 13.68 -7.69 2.68
N GLY A 138 12.52 -8.03 2.10
CA GLY A 138 12.07 -9.42 1.96
C GLY A 138 11.57 -10.04 3.27
N ASN A 139 10.96 -9.25 4.15
CA ASN A 139 10.39 -9.74 5.40
C ASN A 139 8.92 -10.08 5.18
N PRO A 140 8.51 -11.36 5.23
CA PRO A 140 7.14 -11.74 4.99
C PRO A 140 6.24 -11.29 6.15
N VAL A 141 5.07 -10.78 5.82
CA VAL A 141 4.01 -10.46 6.79
C VAL A 141 2.66 -10.80 6.18
N GLY A 142 1.74 -11.20 7.03
CA GLY A 142 0.36 -11.39 6.62
C GLY A 142 -0.55 -11.52 7.82
N VAL A 143 -1.81 -11.19 7.59
CA VAL A 143 -2.89 -11.39 8.55
C VAL A 143 -3.95 -12.25 7.90
N GLY A 144 -4.56 -13.11 8.71
CA GLY A 144 -5.66 -13.96 8.26
C GLY A 144 -6.92 -13.15 7.96
N LYS A 145 -8.07 -13.82 8.03
CA LYS A 145 -9.38 -13.27 7.65
C LYS A 145 -9.76 -12.09 8.55
N ILE A 146 -9.56 -10.89 8.04
CA ILE A 146 -9.96 -9.64 8.69
C ILE A 146 -11.14 -9.01 7.93
N PRO A 147 -12.08 -8.41 8.65
CA PRO A 147 -13.20 -7.74 8.04
C PRO A 147 -12.77 -6.43 7.37
N PHE A 148 -13.14 -6.26 6.11
CA PHE A 148 -12.96 -5.04 5.32
C PHE A 148 -14.31 -4.57 4.78
N VAL A 149 -14.58 -3.27 4.86
CA VAL A 149 -15.79 -2.67 4.30
C VAL A 149 -15.46 -2.21 2.89
N ASP A 150 -16.06 -2.86 1.90
CA ASP A 150 -15.90 -2.52 0.50
C ASP A 150 -16.99 -1.52 0.10
N ASN A 151 -16.58 -0.26 -0.11
CA ASN A 151 -17.48 0.82 -0.49
C ASN A 151 -17.99 0.69 -1.93
N TYR A 152 -17.21 0.05 -2.81
CA TYR A 152 -17.61 -0.18 -4.19
C TYR A 152 -18.76 -1.18 -4.24
N LEU A 153 -18.62 -2.35 -3.61
CA LEU A 153 -19.65 -3.39 -3.60
C LEU A 153 -20.72 -3.17 -2.52
N ASN A 154 -20.54 -2.19 -1.64
CA ASN A 154 -21.39 -1.89 -0.50
C ASN A 154 -21.63 -3.13 0.38
N THR A 155 -20.55 -3.87 0.66
CA THR A 155 -20.58 -5.12 1.42
C THR A 155 -19.33 -5.25 2.29
N ARG A 156 -19.41 -6.11 3.32
CA ARG A 156 -18.27 -6.42 4.19
C ARG A 156 -17.64 -7.73 3.75
N LEU A 157 -16.38 -7.69 3.33
CA LEU A 157 -15.60 -8.84 2.87
C LEU A 157 -14.68 -9.33 4.00
N LEU A 158 -14.38 -10.64 4.03
CA LEU A 158 -13.29 -11.17 4.85
C LEU A 158 -12.06 -11.37 3.96
N LEU A 159 -11.07 -10.52 4.17
CA LEU A 159 -9.82 -10.52 3.41
C LEU A 159 -8.72 -11.15 4.26
N GLY A 160 -7.95 -12.07 3.68
CA GLY A 160 -6.58 -12.31 4.11
C GLY A 160 -5.69 -11.24 3.49
N LEU A 161 -4.62 -10.84 4.17
CA LEU A 161 -3.58 -10.02 3.56
C LEU A 161 -2.25 -10.74 3.66
N HIS A 162 -1.51 -10.75 2.56
CA HIS A 162 -0.19 -11.36 2.49
C HIS A 162 0.77 -10.45 1.75
N GLY A 163 2.00 -10.32 2.22
CA GLY A 163 2.98 -9.53 1.52
C GLY A 163 4.28 -9.39 2.28
N TYR A 164 4.93 -8.25 2.09
CA TYR A 164 6.27 -8.01 2.61
C TYR A 164 6.37 -6.61 3.19
N TYR A 165 7.23 -6.48 4.19
CA TYR A 165 7.60 -5.18 4.74
C TYR A 165 9.12 -4.99 4.71
N THR A 166 9.51 -3.74 4.73
CA THR A 166 10.90 -3.31 4.85
C THR A 166 11.06 -2.47 6.10
N PHE A 167 12.13 -2.71 6.84
CA PHE A 167 12.46 -1.95 8.03
C PHE A 167 13.93 -1.55 7.97
N ARG A 168 14.30 -0.56 8.78
CA ARG A 168 15.71 -0.21 8.96
C ARG A 168 16.00 0.14 10.39
N ILE A 169 17.27 0.01 10.75
CA ILE A 169 17.75 0.42 12.07
C ILE A 169 17.94 1.93 12.03
N SER A 170 17.11 2.64 12.78
CA SER A 170 17.18 4.09 12.92
C SER A 170 17.83 4.51 14.21
N ASN A 171 17.92 3.65 15.22
CA ASN A 171 18.63 3.95 16.45
C ASN A 171 19.55 2.76 16.82
N PRO A 172 20.81 2.78 16.35
CA PRO A 172 21.73 1.67 16.55
C PRO A 172 22.07 1.44 18.03
N ALA A 173 22.08 2.47 18.87
CA ALA A 173 22.37 2.33 20.30
C ALA A 173 21.26 1.56 21.03
N VAL A 174 19.99 1.96 20.83
CA VAL A 174 18.83 1.23 21.40
C VAL A 174 18.75 -0.18 20.84
N PHE A 175 19.01 -0.35 19.54
CA PHE A 175 19.05 -1.66 18.91
C PHE A 175 20.07 -2.58 19.59
N TYR A 176 21.29 -2.10 19.82
CA TYR A 176 22.33 -2.87 20.50
C TYR A 176 21.94 -3.25 21.92
N GLU A 177 21.47 -2.29 22.71
CA GLU A 177 21.22 -2.48 24.14
C GLU A 177 20.04 -3.39 24.44
N ASN A 178 18.95 -3.27 23.67
CA ASN A 178 17.73 -4.01 23.95
C ASN A 178 17.67 -5.37 23.24
N LEU A 179 18.41 -5.56 22.15
CA LEU A 179 18.32 -6.79 21.34
C LEU A 179 19.60 -7.61 21.30
N LEU A 180 20.77 -6.98 21.22
CA LEU A 180 22.03 -7.69 21.07
C LEU A 180 22.67 -8.01 22.42
N MET A 181 22.99 -6.98 23.19
CA MET A 181 23.65 -7.00 24.50
C MET A 181 24.91 -7.90 24.62
N ASP A 182 25.46 -8.34 23.49
CA ASP A 182 26.68 -9.13 23.36
C ASP A 182 27.51 -8.58 22.18
N PRO A 183 28.66 -7.95 22.46
CA PRO A 183 29.47 -7.31 21.42
C PRO A 183 30.27 -8.31 20.59
N THR A 184 30.22 -9.62 20.90
CA THR A 184 31.03 -10.65 20.22
C THR A 184 30.21 -11.49 19.24
N ARG A 185 28.89 -11.32 19.23
CA ARG A 185 27.96 -12.15 18.45
C ARG A 185 27.44 -11.43 17.20
N LYS A 186 27.38 -12.16 16.09
CA LYS A 186 26.67 -11.73 14.87
C LYS A 186 25.15 -11.84 15.09
N TYR A 187 24.41 -10.77 14.78
CA TYR A 187 22.96 -10.74 14.88
C TYR A 187 22.31 -10.84 13.49
N ARG A 188 21.48 -11.86 13.30
CA ARG A 188 20.83 -12.13 12.01
C ARG A 188 19.39 -11.63 11.99
N LYS A 189 18.93 -11.32 10.77
CA LYS A 189 17.57 -10.88 10.48
C LYS A 189 16.49 -11.84 11.03
N ASN A 190 16.71 -13.14 10.87
CA ASN A 190 15.74 -14.16 11.26
C ASN A 190 15.49 -14.23 12.78
N GLU A 191 16.38 -13.68 13.60
CA GLU A 191 16.25 -13.70 15.06
C GLU A 191 15.18 -12.71 15.55
N ILE A 192 14.91 -11.64 14.80
CA ILE A 192 13.92 -10.62 15.17
C ILE A 192 12.64 -10.66 14.32
N THR A 193 12.73 -11.17 13.09
CA THR A 193 11.64 -11.06 12.08
C THR A 193 10.31 -11.66 12.55
N GLU A 194 10.33 -12.79 13.25
CA GLU A 194 9.10 -13.41 13.77
C GLU A 194 8.42 -12.55 14.83
N GLN A 195 9.19 -11.91 15.71
CA GLN A 195 8.65 -11.04 16.73
C GLN A 195 8.03 -9.79 16.11
N LEU A 196 8.71 -9.18 15.13
CA LEU A 196 8.19 -8.03 14.39
C LEU A 196 6.88 -8.37 13.66
N ARG A 197 6.80 -9.58 13.07
CA ARG A 197 5.59 -10.06 12.42
C ARG A 197 4.41 -10.13 13.41
N VAL A 198 4.62 -10.72 14.58
CA VAL A 198 3.57 -10.86 15.61
C VAL A 198 3.08 -9.51 16.13
N GLU A 199 3.99 -8.55 16.31
CA GLU A 199 3.64 -7.19 16.75
C GLU A 199 2.90 -6.40 15.68
N MET A 200 3.27 -6.61 14.41
CA MET A 200 2.67 -5.90 13.28
C MET A 200 1.25 -6.37 12.97
N MET A 201 0.99 -7.69 13.03
CA MET A 201 -0.30 -8.30 12.68
C MET A 201 -1.54 -7.61 13.27
N PRO A 202 -1.66 -7.36 14.59
CA PRO A 202 -2.84 -6.73 15.17
C PRO A 202 -3.04 -5.28 14.72
N LYS A 203 -1.95 -4.60 14.31
CA LYS A 203 -1.95 -3.19 13.91
C LYS A 203 -2.34 -3.00 12.46
N ILE A 204 -2.12 -4.02 11.61
CA ILE A 204 -2.58 -4.03 10.20
C ILE A 204 -4.09 -3.81 10.12
N SER A 205 -4.88 -4.46 10.97
CA SER A 205 -6.35 -4.27 10.99
C SER A 205 -6.74 -2.81 11.28
N ALA A 206 -6.05 -2.16 12.22
CA ALA A 206 -6.29 -0.77 12.57
C ALA A 206 -5.85 0.19 11.46
N ALA A 207 -4.71 -0.09 10.83
CA ALA A 207 -4.21 0.70 9.70
C ALA A 207 -5.14 0.57 8.49
N LEU A 208 -5.63 -0.63 8.19
CA LEU A 208 -6.59 -0.85 7.11
C LEU A 208 -7.89 -0.09 7.28
N ALA A 209 -8.43 -0.04 8.51
CA ALA A 209 -9.63 0.71 8.78
C ALA A 209 -9.48 2.21 8.45
N LYS A 210 -8.25 2.76 8.57
CA LYS A 210 -7.95 4.14 8.19
C LYS A 210 -7.86 4.34 6.67
N ILE A 211 -7.38 3.34 5.92
CA ILE A 211 -7.27 3.45 4.44
C ILE A 211 -8.55 3.04 3.71
N ALA A 212 -9.45 2.28 4.35
CA ALA A 212 -10.68 1.80 3.72
C ALA A 212 -11.53 2.90 3.03
N PRO A 213 -11.64 4.14 3.56
CA PRO A 213 -12.32 5.23 2.86
C PRO A 213 -11.63 5.69 1.57
N LEU A 214 -10.32 5.47 1.42
CA LEU A 214 -9.55 5.83 0.22
C LEU A 214 -9.74 4.81 -0.91
N CYS A 215 -10.12 3.58 -0.57
CA CYS A 215 -10.34 2.50 -1.53
C CYS A 215 -11.70 2.63 -2.24
N VAL A 216 -11.77 3.50 -3.27
CA VAL A 216 -13.00 3.86 -3.98
C VAL A 216 -13.53 2.74 -4.88
N ASN A 217 -12.63 1.99 -5.54
CA ASN A 217 -12.94 0.87 -6.44
C ASN A 217 -13.02 -0.47 -5.71
N GLY A 218 -13.01 -0.46 -4.37
CA GLY A 218 -13.15 -1.64 -3.53
C GLY A 218 -11.82 -2.16 -3.00
N TYR A 219 -11.81 -3.40 -2.53
CA TYR A 219 -10.67 -3.99 -1.82
C TYR A 219 -9.37 -4.07 -2.66
N GLN A 220 -9.46 -4.00 -3.98
CA GLN A 220 -8.30 -4.03 -4.88
C GLN A 220 -7.45 -2.76 -4.76
N ASP A 221 -8.04 -1.62 -4.38
CA ASP A 221 -7.29 -0.37 -4.21
C ASP A 221 -6.31 -0.42 -3.04
N ILE A 222 -6.35 -1.45 -2.18
CA ILE A 222 -5.33 -1.68 -1.14
C ILE A 222 -3.92 -1.71 -1.77
N TYR A 223 -3.77 -2.21 -3.00
CA TYR A 223 -2.49 -2.19 -3.73
C TYR A 223 -1.98 -0.79 -4.06
N ALA A 224 -2.89 0.19 -4.22
CA ALA A 224 -2.57 1.55 -4.62
C ALA A 224 -2.28 2.48 -3.44
N HIS A 225 -2.44 1.99 -2.20
CA HIS A 225 -2.33 2.77 -0.97
C HIS A 225 -1.28 2.21 0.00
N ASP A 226 -0.17 1.70 -0.53
CA ASP A 226 0.94 1.14 0.25
C ASP A 226 1.65 2.19 1.12
N GLU A 227 1.82 3.40 0.60
CA GLU A 227 2.39 4.54 1.34
C GLU A 227 1.49 4.97 2.51
N GLU A 228 0.19 5.13 2.28
CA GLU A 228 -0.76 5.50 3.35
C GLU A 228 -0.89 4.40 4.39
N LEU A 229 -0.84 3.13 3.97
CA LEU A 229 -0.83 1.99 4.85
C LEU A 229 0.44 1.97 5.73
N ALA A 230 1.61 2.19 5.13
CA ALA A 230 2.88 2.27 5.87
C ALA A 230 2.86 3.44 6.88
N LYS A 231 2.30 4.59 6.50
CA LYS A 231 2.12 5.74 7.40
C LYS A 231 1.17 5.40 8.56
N ALA A 232 0.02 4.81 8.28
CA ALA A 232 -0.96 4.41 9.29
C ALA A 232 -0.38 3.37 10.28
N LEU A 233 0.46 2.45 9.78
CA LEU A 233 1.20 1.50 10.62
C LEU A 233 2.23 2.21 11.49
N ASN A 234 3.03 3.11 10.93
CA ASN A 234 4.03 3.90 11.66
C ASN A 234 3.42 4.77 12.77
N GLU A 235 2.20 5.30 12.61
CA GLU A 235 1.50 6.01 13.69
C GLU A 235 1.23 5.12 14.90
N SER A 236 1.01 3.81 14.68
CA SER A 236 0.61 2.86 15.73
C SER A 236 1.77 2.02 16.29
N LEU A 237 2.78 1.73 15.47
CA LEU A 237 3.95 0.89 15.78
C LEU A 237 5.24 1.69 15.88
N GLY A 238 5.34 2.81 15.19
CA GLY A 238 6.62 3.51 15.00
C GLY A 238 7.27 3.94 16.30
N LYS A 239 6.49 4.48 17.26
CA LYS A 239 7.02 4.84 18.58
C LYS A 239 7.48 3.62 19.38
N GLU A 240 6.65 2.58 19.41
CA GLU A 240 6.94 1.34 20.14
C GLU A 240 8.23 0.69 19.62
N TRP A 241 8.35 0.55 18.30
CA TRP A 241 9.53 -0.03 17.65
C TRP A 241 10.78 0.85 17.77
N LEU A 242 10.64 2.17 17.69
CA LEU A 242 11.76 3.09 17.84
C LEU A 242 12.31 3.05 19.28
N ASP A 243 11.44 3.09 20.28
CA ASP A 243 11.85 3.16 21.69
C ASP A 243 12.30 1.80 22.24
N SER A 244 11.63 0.72 21.86
CA SER A 244 11.98 -0.63 22.34
C SER A 244 13.11 -1.29 21.57
N ARG A 245 13.28 -0.99 20.28
CA ARG A 245 14.17 -1.75 19.38
C ARG A 245 15.07 -0.89 18.51
N GLY A 246 14.82 0.42 18.43
CA GLY A 246 15.57 1.31 17.57
C GLY A 246 15.37 1.06 16.08
N ILE A 247 14.24 0.50 15.69
CA ILE A 247 13.90 0.21 14.28
C ILE A 247 12.72 1.07 13.83
N GLU A 248 12.66 1.34 12.53
CA GLU A 248 11.52 1.98 11.88
C GLU A 248 11.02 1.14 10.71
N LEU A 249 9.72 1.20 10.48
CA LEU A 249 9.09 0.64 9.29
C LEU A 249 9.24 1.63 8.12
N VAL A 250 9.75 1.16 6.99
CA VAL A 250 9.97 2.01 5.80
C VAL A 250 8.83 1.82 4.82
N LYS A 251 8.58 0.58 4.38
CA LYS A 251 7.54 0.24 3.40
C LYS A 251 6.78 -1.02 3.79
N VAL A 252 5.55 -1.10 3.34
CA VAL A 252 4.68 -2.27 3.50
C VAL A 252 3.89 -2.47 2.21
N ALA A 253 4.04 -3.63 1.59
CA ALA A 253 3.24 -4.04 0.45
C ALA A 253 2.39 -5.24 0.86
N LEU A 254 1.06 -5.08 0.87
CA LEU A 254 0.10 -6.12 1.22
C LEU A 254 -0.83 -6.42 0.05
N ASN A 255 -0.98 -7.71 -0.23
CA ASN A 255 -1.86 -8.24 -1.25
C ASN A 255 -3.12 -8.79 -0.60
N PRO A 256 -4.31 -8.25 -0.89
CA PRO A 256 -5.55 -8.83 -0.43
C PRO A 256 -5.87 -10.16 -1.13
N GLU A 257 -6.28 -11.12 -0.33
CA GLU A 257 -6.77 -12.42 -0.76
C GLU A 257 -8.20 -12.61 -0.23
N LEU A 258 -9.14 -12.92 -1.13
CA LEU A 258 -10.52 -13.18 -0.77
C LEU A 258 -10.68 -14.59 -0.22
N SER A 259 -11.57 -14.75 0.77
CA SER A 259 -12.04 -16.08 1.13
C SER A 259 -12.78 -16.74 -0.06
N PRO A 260 -12.75 -18.07 -0.23
CA PRO A 260 -13.46 -18.73 -1.33
C PRO A 260 -14.98 -18.44 -1.37
N ALA A 261 -15.58 -18.19 -0.20
CA ALA A 261 -16.98 -17.80 -0.11
C ALA A 261 -17.19 -16.35 -0.57
N ASP A 262 -16.31 -15.43 -0.17
CA ASP A 262 -16.39 -14.04 -0.59
C ASP A 262 -16.03 -13.84 -2.06
N ALA A 263 -15.12 -14.63 -2.62
CA ALA A 263 -14.78 -14.56 -4.04
C ALA A 263 -16.00 -14.83 -4.94
N LYS A 264 -16.81 -15.85 -4.60
CA LYS A 264 -18.07 -16.11 -5.30
C LYS A 264 -19.06 -14.96 -5.14
N ARG A 265 -19.19 -14.45 -3.92
CA ARG A 265 -20.10 -13.33 -3.62
C ARG A 265 -19.70 -12.04 -4.34
N VAL A 266 -18.41 -11.73 -4.41
CA VAL A 266 -17.87 -10.59 -5.16
C VAL A 266 -18.21 -10.73 -6.64
N MET A 267 -17.96 -11.89 -7.24
CA MET A 267 -18.32 -12.16 -8.63
C MET A 267 -19.82 -11.99 -8.90
N GLU A 268 -20.69 -12.49 -8.01
CA GLU A 268 -22.14 -12.32 -8.12
C GLU A 268 -22.56 -10.84 -8.02
N LEU A 269 -21.96 -10.07 -7.10
CA LEU A 269 -22.25 -8.65 -6.90
C LEU A 269 -21.74 -7.79 -8.08
N GLU A 270 -20.57 -8.11 -8.62
CA GLU A 270 -20.03 -7.45 -9.82
C GLU A 270 -20.89 -7.74 -11.05
N ASN A 271 -21.33 -8.99 -11.23
CA ASN A 271 -22.28 -9.34 -12.28
C ASN A 271 -23.62 -8.61 -12.09
N ALA A 272 -24.15 -8.56 -10.89
CA ALA A 272 -25.40 -7.85 -10.59
C ALA A 272 -25.28 -6.34 -10.85
N LYS A 273 -24.14 -5.71 -10.52
CA LYS A 273 -23.87 -4.31 -10.85
C LYS A 273 -23.69 -4.06 -12.35
N THR A 274 -23.04 -4.98 -13.04
CA THR A 274 -22.88 -4.93 -14.51
C THR A 274 -24.25 -5.00 -15.19
N LEU A 275 -25.13 -5.88 -14.71
CA LEU A 275 -26.50 -6.06 -15.20
C LEU A 275 -27.48 -4.98 -14.70
N SER A 276 -27.14 -4.20 -13.67
CA SER A 276 -27.96 -3.05 -13.27
C SER A 276 -27.67 -1.82 -14.13
N ASN A 277 -26.50 -1.75 -14.78
CA ASN A 277 -26.22 -0.77 -15.80
C ASN A 277 -27.08 -1.06 -17.03
N THR A 278 -28.07 -0.20 -17.30
CA THR A 278 -29.15 -0.44 -18.27
C THR A 278 -28.62 -0.74 -19.68
N ASP A 279 -27.56 -0.08 -20.11
CA ASP A 279 -26.97 -0.30 -21.44
C ASP A 279 -26.30 -1.67 -21.56
N MET A 280 -25.60 -2.12 -20.51
CA MET A 280 -24.98 -3.44 -20.48
C MET A 280 -26.00 -4.56 -20.25
N ALA A 281 -27.05 -4.31 -19.47
CA ALA A 281 -28.18 -5.22 -19.28
C ALA A 281 -28.92 -5.49 -20.59
N VAL A 282 -29.14 -4.42 -21.37
CA VAL A 282 -29.75 -4.50 -22.71
C VAL A 282 -28.83 -5.27 -23.66
N GLY A 283 -27.53 -4.99 -23.64
CA GLY A 283 -26.54 -5.73 -24.43
C GLY A 283 -26.47 -7.22 -24.06
N SER A 284 -26.50 -7.56 -22.76
CA SER A 284 -26.50 -8.95 -22.29
C SER A 284 -27.82 -9.66 -22.61
N MET A 285 -28.96 -8.97 -22.53
CA MET A 285 -30.25 -9.51 -22.95
C MET A 285 -30.29 -9.79 -24.45
N ILE A 286 -29.80 -8.86 -25.28
CA ILE A 286 -29.71 -9.06 -26.73
C ILE A 286 -28.79 -10.25 -27.04
N ASN A 287 -27.65 -10.37 -26.37
CA ASN A 287 -26.76 -11.52 -26.54
C ASN A 287 -27.38 -12.84 -26.06
N ALA A 288 -28.06 -12.85 -24.92
CA ALA A 288 -28.77 -14.04 -24.41
C ALA A 288 -29.94 -14.44 -25.33
N GLN A 289 -30.67 -13.47 -25.87
CA GLN A 289 -31.73 -13.69 -26.86
C GLN A 289 -31.14 -14.22 -28.17
N ASN A 290 -30.02 -13.66 -28.63
CA ASN A 290 -29.32 -14.12 -29.83
C ASN A 290 -28.76 -15.54 -29.66
N GLN A 291 -28.17 -15.87 -28.51
CA GLN A 291 -27.70 -17.23 -28.23
C GLN A 291 -28.87 -18.21 -28.07
N ALA A 292 -29.96 -17.81 -27.41
CA ALA A 292 -31.17 -18.64 -27.33
C ALA A 292 -31.77 -18.88 -28.72
N MET A 293 -31.78 -17.86 -29.58
CA MET A 293 -32.25 -17.94 -30.96
C MET A 293 -31.31 -18.77 -31.85
N GLN A 294 -29.98 -18.65 -31.68
CA GLN A 294 -28.99 -19.48 -32.37
C GLN A 294 -29.08 -20.95 -31.91
N ASN A 295 -29.25 -21.21 -30.62
CA ASN A 295 -29.41 -22.56 -30.08
C ASN A 295 -30.75 -23.17 -30.50
N ALA A 296 -31.81 -22.35 -30.64
CA ALA A 296 -33.10 -22.78 -31.18
C ALA A 296 -33.04 -23.04 -32.68
N ALA A 297 -32.29 -22.23 -33.43
CA ALA A 297 -32.04 -22.42 -34.86
C ALA A 297 -31.16 -23.66 -35.14
N ASN A 298 -30.19 -23.95 -34.27
CA ASN A 298 -29.32 -25.11 -34.38
C ASN A 298 -29.97 -26.42 -33.87
N ASN A 299 -31.09 -26.35 -33.13
CA ASN A 299 -31.89 -27.51 -32.69
C ASN A 299 -33.33 -27.42 -33.20
N ALA A 300 -33.48 -27.48 -34.52
CA ALA A 300 -34.75 -27.30 -35.24
C ALA A 300 -35.89 -28.27 -34.88
N HIS A 301 -35.61 -29.38 -34.17
CA HIS A 301 -36.61 -30.41 -33.82
C HIS A 301 -37.03 -30.46 -32.35
N GLY A 302 -36.46 -29.62 -31.47
CA GLY A 302 -36.81 -29.62 -30.04
C GLY A 302 -37.05 -28.23 -29.43
N ALA A 303 -36.37 -27.21 -29.94
CA ALA A 303 -36.39 -25.88 -29.34
C ALA A 303 -37.63 -25.05 -29.68
N VAL A 304 -38.22 -25.23 -30.86
CA VAL A 304 -39.49 -24.57 -31.24
C VAL A 304 -40.65 -25.08 -30.39
N ASN A 305 -40.74 -26.39 -30.15
CA ASN A 305 -41.74 -26.96 -29.24
C ASN A 305 -41.45 -26.66 -27.77
N GLY A 306 -40.17 -26.55 -27.36
CA GLY A 306 -39.80 -26.18 -25.99
C GLY A 306 -40.08 -24.70 -25.67
N PHE A 307 -39.75 -23.79 -26.58
CA PHE A 307 -39.98 -22.36 -26.39
C PHE A 307 -41.46 -21.98 -26.55
N MET A 308 -42.16 -22.57 -27.53
CA MET A 308 -43.59 -22.39 -27.71
C MET A 308 -44.40 -23.12 -26.64
N GLY A 309 -43.95 -24.30 -26.20
CA GLY A 309 -44.57 -25.09 -25.14
C GLY A 309 -44.38 -24.49 -23.75
N MET A 310 -43.24 -23.87 -23.44
CA MET A 310 -43.02 -23.18 -22.17
C MET A 310 -43.81 -21.85 -22.11
N ASN A 311 -43.92 -21.12 -23.23
CA ASN A 311 -44.73 -19.89 -23.31
C ASN A 311 -46.25 -20.18 -23.24
N MET A 312 -46.68 -21.33 -23.77
CA MET A 312 -48.08 -21.79 -23.68
C MET A 312 -48.41 -22.50 -22.35
N ALA A 313 -47.47 -23.20 -21.71
CA ALA A 313 -47.70 -23.89 -20.44
C ALA A 313 -47.59 -22.97 -19.21
N ALA A 314 -46.90 -21.83 -19.32
CA ALA A 314 -46.79 -20.83 -18.26
C ALA A 314 -47.79 -19.66 -18.39
N GLY A 315 -48.88 -19.84 -19.16
CA GLY A 315 -49.97 -18.87 -19.22
C GLY A 315 -49.60 -17.53 -19.89
N GLY A 316 -48.72 -17.54 -20.90
CA GLY A 316 -48.50 -16.40 -21.79
C GLY A 316 -47.87 -15.15 -21.16
N MET A 317 -47.22 -15.26 -19.99
CA MET A 317 -46.48 -14.14 -19.40
C MET A 317 -45.06 -14.10 -19.96
N ASN A 318 -44.80 -13.16 -20.87
CA ASN A 318 -43.44 -12.83 -21.30
C ASN A 318 -42.61 -12.41 -20.08
N ALA A 319 -41.30 -12.72 -20.07
CA ALA A 319 -40.39 -12.28 -19.01
C ALA A 319 -40.41 -10.75 -18.80
N GLY A 320 -40.77 -9.98 -19.85
CA GLY A 320 -41.04 -8.54 -19.76
C GLY A 320 -42.29 -8.17 -18.95
N ASP A 321 -43.34 -8.99 -18.98
CA ASP A 321 -44.56 -8.79 -18.17
C ASP A 321 -44.38 -9.25 -16.72
N LEU A 322 -43.54 -10.25 -16.46
CA LEU A 322 -43.14 -10.62 -15.09
C LEU A 322 -42.26 -9.55 -14.43
N LEU A 323 -41.39 -8.88 -15.20
CA LEU A 323 -40.60 -7.75 -14.70
C LEU A 323 -41.49 -6.53 -14.40
N LYS A 324 -42.52 -6.29 -15.23
CA LYS A 324 -43.58 -5.28 -14.96
C LYS A 324 -44.44 -5.65 -13.75
N ALA A 325 -44.81 -6.92 -13.60
CA ALA A 325 -45.63 -7.39 -12.47
C ALA A 325 -44.89 -7.29 -11.14
N LYS A 326 -43.57 -7.53 -11.12
CA LYS A 326 -42.75 -7.40 -9.91
C LYS A 326 -42.47 -5.94 -9.52
N MET A 327 -42.62 -5.01 -10.47
CA MET A 327 -42.61 -3.55 -10.20
C MET A 327 -43.94 -3.04 -9.61
N ALA A 328 -45.01 -3.85 -9.63
CA ALA A 328 -46.34 -3.47 -9.15
C ALA A 328 -46.63 -3.89 -7.70
N SER A 329 -45.70 -4.54 -7.01
CA SER A 329 -45.88 -5.06 -5.64
C SER A 329 -45.02 -4.35 -4.60
N GLN A 330 -45.10 -3.01 -4.54
CA GLN A 330 -44.81 -2.22 -3.34
C GLN A 330 -45.93 -1.19 -3.15
N PRO A 331 -46.53 -1.09 -1.95
CA PRO A 331 -47.75 -0.30 -1.75
C PRO A 331 -47.41 1.19 -1.69
N ALA A 332 -48.03 1.98 -2.57
CA ALA A 332 -48.09 3.43 -2.47
C ALA A 332 -49.54 3.91 -2.69
N PRO A 333 -49.98 4.99 -2.01
CA PRO A 333 -51.39 5.32 -1.84
C PRO A 333 -52.02 5.89 -3.11
N ALA A 334 -53.32 5.65 -3.27
CA ALA A 334 -54.17 6.23 -4.30
C ALA A 334 -54.14 7.77 -4.27
N GLN A 335 -54.10 8.44 -5.44
CA GLN A 335 -55.29 8.83 -6.19
C GLN A 335 -54.98 9.70 -7.43
N ASN A 336 -55.81 9.47 -8.46
CA ASN A 336 -56.22 10.35 -9.55
C ASN A 336 -55.40 10.46 -10.87
N GLN A 337 -56.12 10.08 -11.92
CA GLN A 337 -55.79 10.00 -13.34
C GLN A 337 -55.66 11.38 -13.99
N GLY A 338 -54.67 11.54 -14.87
CA GLY A 338 -54.55 12.66 -15.80
C GLY A 338 -53.51 12.38 -16.88
N GLN A 339 -53.93 12.35 -18.14
CA GLN A 339 -53.14 12.08 -19.33
C GLN A 339 -51.91 13.00 -19.43
N LYS A 340 -50.69 12.44 -19.54
CA LYS A 340 -49.44 13.20 -19.75
C LYS A 340 -49.40 13.80 -21.17
N ALA A 341 -49.76 15.06 -21.30
CA ALA A 341 -49.44 15.88 -22.46
C ALA A 341 -47.95 16.26 -22.45
N GLN A 342 -47.24 16.02 -23.56
CA GLN A 342 -45.84 16.39 -23.74
C GLN A 342 -45.66 17.91 -23.77
N SER A 343 -45.08 18.49 -22.71
CA SER A 343 -44.73 19.90 -22.62
C SER A 343 -43.34 20.20 -23.21
N TRP A 344 -43.16 21.34 -23.89
CA TRP A 344 -41.88 21.79 -24.48
C TRP A 344 -41.56 23.24 -24.08
N PRO A 345 -40.31 23.58 -23.76
CA PRO A 345 -39.91 24.96 -23.45
C PRO A 345 -39.77 25.80 -24.74
N CYS A 346 -40.32 27.01 -24.76
CA CYS A 346 -40.13 27.95 -25.86
C CYS A 346 -38.65 28.38 -25.93
N PRO A 347 -37.97 28.24 -27.07
CA PRO A 347 -36.56 28.63 -27.20
C PRO A 347 -36.34 30.15 -27.15
N VAL A 348 -37.40 30.96 -27.29
CA VAL A 348 -37.33 32.43 -27.29
C VAL A 348 -37.68 33.00 -25.92
N CYS A 349 -38.81 32.59 -25.33
CA CYS A 349 -39.28 33.16 -24.06
C CYS A 349 -39.14 32.24 -22.84
N GLY A 350 -38.65 31.00 -23.02
CA GLY A 350 -38.41 30.04 -21.93
C GLY A 350 -39.66 29.40 -21.32
N GLN A 351 -40.87 29.80 -21.74
CA GLN A 351 -42.12 29.30 -21.18
C GLN A 351 -42.41 27.87 -21.64
N VAL A 352 -42.82 27.02 -20.71
CA VAL A 352 -43.17 25.62 -21.00
C VAL A 352 -44.60 25.54 -21.55
N ASN A 353 -44.73 25.10 -22.80
CA ASN A 353 -45.98 25.05 -23.55
C ASN A 353 -46.41 23.60 -23.84
N THR A 354 -47.71 23.37 -23.92
CA THR A 354 -48.28 22.05 -24.29
C THR A 354 -48.99 22.06 -25.64
N GLY A 355 -49.16 23.25 -26.25
CA GLY A 355 -49.77 23.44 -27.58
C GLY A 355 -48.77 23.40 -28.75
N LYS A 356 -49.29 23.52 -29.99
CA LYS A 356 -48.46 23.55 -31.22
C LYS A 356 -47.66 24.85 -31.39
N PHE A 357 -48.07 25.92 -30.72
CA PHE A 357 -47.43 27.23 -30.73
C PHE A 357 -47.31 27.75 -29.30
N CYS A 358 -46.33 28.61 -29.04
CA CYS A 358 -46.23 29.32 -27.77
C CYS A 358 -47.30 30.43 -27.72
N PRO A 359 -48.10 30.51 -26.64
CA PRO A 359 -49.14 31.54 -26.51
C PRO A 359 -48.62 32.97 -26.36
N ASN A 360 -47.35 33.12 -25.96
CA ASN A 360 -46.78 34.43 -25.61
C ASN A 360 -46.12 35.12 -26.82
N ASP A 361 -45.48 34.35 -27.70
CA ASP A 361 -44.71 34.88 -28.83
C ASP A 361 -45.08 34.24 -30.18
N GLY A 362 -46.01 33.28 -30.19
CA GLY A 362 -46.49 32.61 -31.41
C GLY A 362 -45.53 31.58 -32.01
N THR A 363 -44.39 31.31 -31.36
CA THR A 363 -43.35 30.44 -31.93
C THR A 363 -43.84 28.99 -32.04
N PRO A 364 -43.70 28.31 -33.20
CA PRO A 364 -44.13 26.91 -33.35
C PRO A 364 -43.23 25.94 -32.57
N LYS A 365 -43.81 24.82 -32.13
CA LYS A 365 -43.07 23.73 -31.46
C LYS A 365 -41.92 23.23 -32.36
N PRO A 366 -40.67 23.16 -31.86
CA PRO A 366 -39.55 22.60 -32.62
C PRO A 366 -39.85 21.15 -33.05
N ALA A 367 -39.78 20.88 -34.36
CA ALA A 367 -39.91 19.53 -34.87
C ALA A 367 -38.60 18.77 -34.61
N GLY A 368 -38.65 17.75 -33.75
CA GLY A 368 -37.50 16.91 -33.47
C GLY A 368 -37.04 16.12 -34.71
N PRO A 369 -35.78 15.69 -34.75
CA PRO A 369 -35.27 14.91 -35.87
C PRO A 369 -35.96 13.55 -35.97
N LYS A 370 -36.13 13.05 -37.21
CA LYS A 370 -36.62 11.69 -37.51
C LYS A 370 -35.42 10.77 -37.72
N PHE A 371 -35.59 9.47 -37.54
CA PHE A 371 -34.55 8.48 -37.88
C PHE A 371 -35.01 7.65 -39.06
N CYS A 372 -34.11 7.39 -40.02
CA CYS A 372 -34.40 6.54 -41.18
C CYS A 372 -34.58 5.08 -40.72
N PRO A 373 -35.70 4.41 -41.04
CA PRO A 373 -35.98 3.05 -40.58
C PRO A 373 -35.05 1.99 -41.18
N GLU A 374 -34.43 2.26 -42.33
CA GLU A 374 -33.56 1.29 -43.02
C GLU A 374 -32.08 1.39 -42.61
N CYS A 375 -31.52 2.60 -42.49
CA CYS A 375 -30.10 2.81 -42.16
C CYS A 375 -29.86 3.39 -40.76
N GLY A 376 -30.92 3.69 -40.00
CA GLY A 376 -30.85 4.18 -38.61
C GLY A 376 -30.33 5.62 -38.46
N ARG A 377 -30.07 6.35 -39.54
CA ARG A 377 -29.46 7.68 -39.46
C ARG A 377 -30.48 8.79 -39.20
N GLN A 378 -30.04 9.81 -38.47
CA GLN A 378 -30.85 11.00 -38.17
C GLN A 378 -31.10 11.81 -39.45
N VAL A 379 -32.35 12.12 -39.74
CA VAL A 379 -32.80 12.93 -40.87
C VAL A 379 -33.64 14.10 -40.37
N GLU A 380 -33.52 15.24 -41.06
CA GLU A 380 -34.31 16.44 -40.77
C GLU A 380 -35.82 16.15 -40.85
N ALA A 381 -36.61 16.81 -40.01
CA ALA A 381 -38.03 16.52 -39.83
C ALA A 381 -38.88 16.58 -41.12
N ASN A 382 -38.41 17.35 -42.11
CA ASN A 382 -39.11 17.61 -43.38
C ASN A 382 -38.51 16.85 -44.59
N ALA A 383 -37.50 16.01 -44.38
CA ALA A 383 -36.93 15.23 -45.48
C ALA A 383 -37.91 14.16 -45.94
N LYS A 384 -38.17 14.11 -47.26
CA LYS A 384 -39.00 13.07 -47.90
C LYS A 384 -38.21 11.82 -48.27
N PHE A 385 -36.88 11.93 -48.34
CA PHE A 385 -35.97 10.86 -48.70
C PHE A 385 -34.74 10.91 -47.80
N CYS A 386 -34.19 9.75 -47.47
CA CYS A 386 -32.94 9.64 -46.74
C CYS A 386 -31.76 10.00 -47.68
N PRO A 387 -30.92 10.98 -47.34
CA PRO A 387 -29.83 11.44 -48.20
C PRO A 387 -28.72 10.41 -48.42
N GLU A 388 -28.63 9.38 -47.57
CA GLU A 388 -27.61 8.32 -47.66
C GLU A 388 -28.10 7.09 -48.45
N CYS A 389 -29.28 6.54 -48.13
CA CYS A 389 -29.76 5.31 -48.75
C CYS A 389 -30.88 5.52 -49.79
N GLY A 390 -31.36 6.75 -49.99
CA GLY A 390 -32.44 7.06 -50.94
C GLY A 390 -33.83 6.58 -50.52
N HIS A 391 -33.98 5.97 -49.34
CA HIS A 391 -35.26 5.48 -48.82
C HIS A 391 -36.25 6.61 -48.59
N LYS A 392 -37.52 6.40 -48.94
CA LYS A 392 -38.59 7.40 -48.74
C LYS A 392 -39.03 7.40 -47.27
N LEU A 393 -38.98 8.55 -46.61
CA LEU A 393 -39.21 8.74 -45.16
C LEU A 393 -40.65 9.05 -44.77
#